data_AF-A0A2H0G9R4-F1
#
_entry.id   AF-A0A2H0G9R4-F1
#
_cell.length_a   1.000
_cell.length_b   1.000
_cell.length_c   1.000
_cell.angle_alpha   90.00
_cell.angle_beta   90.00
_cell.angle_gamma   90.00
#
_symmetry.space_group_name_H-M   'P 1'
#
loop_
_entity.id
_entity.type
_entity.pdbx_description
1 polymer ?
#
loop_
_entity_poly.entity_id
_entity_poly.type
_entity_poly.pdbx_seq_one_letter_code
_entity_poly.pdbx_strand_id
1 'polypeptide(L)'
;MQTGGGAFNDESFDVEVDAAGNIYSTGYVTATTVFGLNLNVSTNGFSDVYVSKSNPNGGYAWVKTFGGTSADRGLDIAIDNSGNSYVTGYFNGTANFGSVTLTSVANSQDIFVVKLDNAGNVIWAISEGGSLVDIGYAVEVDNLGNVIVTGQFLGTAQIGNNTFTSAIDPNTNLPAFDMFISKYDANGVNLWSLQGIAKYDDRGLALKTDQNNNIDV
;
A
#
# COMPACT_ATOMS: atom_id res chain seq x y z
N MET A 1 27.17 -8.01 -0.92
CA MET A 1 25.89 -7.69 -1.59
C MET A 1 24.96 -8.86 -1.34
N GLN A 2 23.83 -8.63 -0.68
CA GLN A 2 22.72 -9.58 -0.68
C GLN A 2 21.81 -9.24 -1.84
N THR A 3 21.26 -10.26 -2.49
CA THR A 3 20.32 -10.11 -3.61
C THR A 3 18.93 -10.50 -3.12
N GLY A 4 17.91 -9.79 -3.59
CA GLY A 4 16.51 -10.22 -3.52
C GLY A 4 16.03 -10.41 -4.96
N GLY A 5 15.52 -11.59 -5.29
CA GLY A 5 14.99 -11.88 -6.63
C GLY A 5 14.68 -13.35 -6.87
N GLY A 6 13.80 -13.59 -7.83
CA GLY A 6 13.28 -14.87 -8.29
C GLY A 6 13.48 -15.05 -9.79
N ALA A 7 12.77 -16.02 -10.36
CA ALA A 7 12.91 -16.39 -11.77
C ALA A 7 12.19 -15.45 -12.74
N PHE A 8 11.37 -14.52 -12.24
CA PHE A 8 10.55 -13.59 -13.03
C PHE A 8 10.69 -12.16 -12.47
N ASN A 9 9.80 -11.25 -12.85
CA ASN A 9 9.91 -9.85 -12.47
C ASN A 9 9.69 -9.68 -10.96
N ASP A 10 10.64 -9.04 -10.30
CA ASP A 10 10.53 -8.58 -8.93
C ASP A 10 10.94 -7.11 -8.89
N GLU A 11 10.06 -6.25 -8.40
CA GLU A 11 10.29 -4.81 -8.38
C GLU A 11 10.09 -4.31 -6.95
N SER A 12 11.05 -3.51 -6.48
CA SER A 12 10.90 -2.67 -5.30
C SER A 12 10.43 -1.30 -5.75
N PHE A 13 9.37 -0.79 -5.13
CA PHE A 13 8.81 0.52 -5.46
C PHE A 13 9.21 1.61 -4.48
N ASP A 14 9.39 1.25 -3.20
CA ASP A 14 9.76 2.21 -2.18
C ASP A 14 10.64 1.60 -1.07
N VAL A 15 11.44 2.46 -0.44
CA VAL A 15 12.40 2.13 0.61
C VAL A 15 12.48 3.23 1.68
N GLU A 16 12.34 2.82 2.93
CA GLU A 16 12.40 3.72 4.09
C GLU A 16 13.41 3.24 5.14
N VAL A 17 13.89 4.18 5.97
CA VAL A 17 14.92 3.90 6.99
C VAL A 17 14.48 4.41 8.35
N ASP A 18 14.45 3.51 9.36
CA ASP A 18 14.13 3.91 10.73
C ASP A 18 15.32 4.59 11.44
N ALA A 19 15.06 5.18 12.62
CA ALA A 19 16.10 5.88 13.39
C ALA A 19 17.26 4.99 13.87
N ALA A 20 17.08 3.66 13.88
CA ALA A 20 18.13 2.69 14.19
C ALA A 20 18.93 2.28 12.94
N GLY A 21 18.56 2.77 11.75
CA GLY A 21 19.18 2.47 10.48
C GLY A 21 18.69 1.17 9.84
N ASN A 22 17.60 0.57 10.34
CA ASN A 22 17.00 -0.56 9.65
C ASN A 22 16.30 -0.06 8.39
N ILE A 23 16.45 -0.83 7.30
CA ILE A 23 15.93 -0.48 5.99
C ILE A 23 14.69 -1.34 5.73
N TYR A 24 13.58 -0.70 5.39
CA TYR A 24 12.33 -1.34 5.03
C TYR A 24 12.09 -1.10 3.54
N SER A 25 11.53 -2.08 2.84
CA SER A 25 11.17 -1.88 1.44
C SER A 25 9.92 -2.67 1.10
N THR A 26 9.17 -2.16 0.14
CA THR A 26 7.97 -2.80 -0.41
C THR A 26 8.03 -2.90 -1.92
N GLY A 27 7.16 -3.75 -2.47
CA GLY A 27 7.08 -3.99 -3.89
C GLY A 27 6.22 -5.20 -4.21
N TYR A 28 6.56 -5.91 -5.28
CA TYR A 28 6.03 -7.25 -5.54
C TYR A 28 7.12 -8.23 -5.91
N VAL A 29 6.84 -9.49 -5.60
CA VAL A 29 7.63 -10.63 -6.04
C VAL A 29 6.75 -11.56 -6.88
N THR A 30 7.40 -12.43 -7.63
CA THR A 30 6.75 -13.46 -8.43
C THR A 30 7.38 -14.83 -8.14
N ALA A 31 6.56 -15.88 -8.22
CA ALA A 31 6.98 -17.26 -7.97
C ALA A 31 7.75 -17.42 -6.64
N THR A 32 8.71 -18.35 -6.57
CA THR A 32 9.62 -18.45 -5.43
C THR A 32 10.76 -17.44 -5.59
N THR A 33 10.88 -16.54 -4.62
CA THR A 33 11.92 -15.51 -4.56
C THR A 33 12.81 -15.72 -3.35
N VAL A 34 14.11 -15.53 -3.53
CA VAL A 34 15.10 -15.67 -2.47
C VAL A 34 15.62 -14.29 -2.07
N PHE A 35 15.49 -13.97 -0.79
CA PHE A 35 16.09 -12.79 -0.17
C PHE A 35 17.33 -13.20 0.63
N GLY A 36 18.46 -12.57 0.34
CA GLY A 36 19.72 -12.88 1.01
C GLY A 36 20.17 -14.33 0.76
N LEU A 37 20.73 -14.97 1.79
CA LEU A 37 21.34 -16.30 1.61
C LEU A 37 20.35 -17.47 1.69
N ASN A 38 19.22 -17.35 2.40
CA ASN A 38 18.31 -18.47 2.66
C ASN A 38 16.85 -18.09 2.95
N LEU A 39 16.44 -16.83 2.76
CA LEU A 39 15.07 -16.42 3.06
C LEU A 39 14.19 -16.56 1.83
N ASN A 40 13.55 -17.72 1.71
CA ASN A 40 12.65 -18.02 0.60
C ASN A 40 11.23 -17.55 0.92
N VAL A 41 10.63 -16.84 -0.02
CA VAL A 41 9.20 -16.54 -0.03
C VAL A 41 8.58 -17.07 -1.32
N SER A 42 7.29 -17.40 -1.27
CA SER A 42 6.55 -17.89 -2.43
C SER A 42 5.25 -17.10 -2.57
N THR A 43 4.90 -16.80 -3.82
CA THR A 43 3.59 -16.22 -4.14
C THR A 43 2.49 -17.27 -4.19
N ASN A 44 1.26 -16.85 -3.93
CA ASN A 44 0.05 -17.68 -4.12
C ASN A 44 -0.63 -17.45 -5.48
N GLY A 45 -0.04 -16.61 -6.33
CA GLY A 45 -0.61 -16.21 -7.61
C GLY A 45 0.42 -15.61 -8.57
N PHE A 46 -0.04 -14.68 -9.40
CA PHE A 46 0.78 -14.00 -10.41
C PHE A 46 1.89 -13.17 -9.77
N SER A 47 1.55 -12.29 -8.84
CA SER A 47 2.51 -11.50 -8.08
C SER A 47 1.91 -11.14 -6.72
N ASP A 48 2.71 -11.24 -5.67
CA ASP A 48 2.28 -10.90 -4.32
C ASP A 48 3.10 -9.70 -3.81
N VAL A 49 2.48 -8.89 -2.96
CA VAL A 49 3.16 -7.83 -2.21
C VAL A 49 4.29 -8.47 -1.42
N TYR A 50 5.48 -7.88 -1.44
CA TYR A 50 6.50 -8.19 -0.43
C TYR A 50 6.73 -6.98 0.46
N VAL A 51 7.00 -7.22 1.73
CA VAL A 51 7.52 -6.23 2.65
C VAL A 51 8.73 -6.85 3.33
N SER A 52 9.83 -6.11 3.39
CA SER A 52 11.05 -6.56 4.05
C SER A 52 11.56 -5.56 5.05
N LYS A 53 12.22 -6.06 6.09
CA LYS A 53 13.11 -5.29 6.96
C LYS A 53 14.49 -5.90 6.93
N SER A 54 15.51 -5.07 6.75
CA SER A 54 16.92 -5.44 6.87
C SER A 54 17.63 -4.58 7.91
N ASN A 55 18.62 -5.17 8.55
CA ASN A 55 19.46 -4.50 9.54
C ASN A 55 20.42 -3.54 8.83
N PRO A 56 21.02 -2.55 9.53
CA PRO A 56 21.97 -1.60 8.95
C PRO A 56 23.19 -2.23 8.25
N ASN A 57 23.49 -3.48 8.58
CA ASN A 57 24.57 -4.25 7.97
C ASN A 57 24.16 -4.99 6.67
N GLY A 58 22.92 -4.83 6.21
CA GLY A 58 22.37 -5.42 4.99
C GLY A 58 21.84 -6.85 5.14
N GLY A 59 21.77 -7.40 6.35
CA GLY A 59 21.12 -8.69 6.60
C GLY A 59 19.62 -8.55 6.83
N TYR A 60 18.79 -9.31 6.11
CA TYR A 60 17.34 -9.33 6.35
C TYR A 60 16.99 -9.81 7.76
N ALA A 61 16.21 -9.01 8.48
CA ALA A 61 15.59 -9.38 9.74
C ALA A 61 14.32 -10.21 9.47
N TRP A 62 13.52 -9.79 8.49
CA TRP A 62 12.36 -10.53 8.01
C TRP A 62 11.96 -10.08 6.59
N VAL A 63 11.24 -10.96 5.91
CA VAL A 63 10.51 -10.68 4.66
C VAL A 63 9.15 -11.36 4.79
N LYS A 64 8.10 -10.66 4.41
CA LYS A 64 6.71 -11.12 4.42
C LYS A 64 6.13 -10.95 3.02
N THR A 65 5.25 -11.86 2.64
CA THR A 65 4.46 -11.72 1.41
C THR A 65 2.97 -11.73 1.73
N PHE A 66 2.20 -10.95 0.99
CA PHE A 66 0.76 -10.82 1.13
C PHE A 66 0.13 -10.78 -0.26
N GLY A 67 -0.99 -11.46 -0.43
CA GLY A 67 -1.63 -11.55 -1.74
C GLY A 67 -2.60 -12.71 -1.87
N GLY A 68 -3.09 -12.86 -3.09
CA GLY A 68 -4.05 -13.85 -3.51
C GLY A 68 -3.57 -14.62 -4.74
N THR A 69 -4.52 -15.04 -5.57
CA THR A 69 -4.22 -15.72 -6.84
C THR A 69 -3.95 -14.74 -7.98
N SER A 70 -4.36 -13.48 -7.82
CA SER A 70 -4.23 -12.43 -8.84
C SER A 70 -2.91 -11.65 -8.67
N ALA A 71 -2.82 -10.44 -9.24
CA ALA A 71 -1.67 -9.58 -9.11
C ALA A 71 -1.90 -8.54 -8.00
N ASP A 72 -1.02 -8.55 -7.01
CA ASP A 72 -1.02 -7.64 -5.86
C ASP A 72 0.33 -6.95 -5.75
N ARG A 73 0.35 -5.64 -5.44
CA ARG A 73 1.58 -4.84 -5.41
C ARG A 73 1.56 -3.81 -4.28
N GLY A 74 2.62 -3.79 -3.48
CA GLY A 74 2.91 -2.68 -2.57
C GLY A 74 3.64 -1.58 -3.32
N LEU A 75 3.17 -0.35 -3.21
CA LEU A 75 3.69 0.80 -3.96
C LEU A 75 4.46 1.78 -3.08
N ASP A 76 4.11 1.87 -1.79
CA ASP A 76 4.72 2.82 -0.87
C ASP A 76 4.73 2.27 0.57
N ILE A 77 5.74 2.66 1.36
CA ILE A 77 5.89 2.23 2.75
C ILE A 77 6.26 3.40 3.67
N ALA A 78 5.57 3.54 4.79
CA ALA A 78 5.94 4.45 5.87
C ALA A 78 6.29 3.69 7.15
N ILE A 79 7.10 4.30 8.04
CA ILE A 79 7.52 3.69 9.31
C ILE A 79 7.31 4.66 10.45
N ASP A 80 6.70 4.20 11.55
CA ASP A 80 6.58 5.00 12.77
C ASP A 80 7.80 4.87 13.70
N ASN A 81 7.85 5.74 14.72
CA ASN A 81 8.93 5.74 15.71
C ASN A 81 9.03 4.45 16.54
N SER A 82 8.03 3.56 16.49
CA SER A 82 8.06 2.25 17.14
C SER A 82 8.56 1.13 16.22
N GLY A 83 8.87 1.46 14.96
CA GLY A 83 9.28 0.50 13.92
C GLY A 83 8.11 -0.28 13.34
N ASN A 84 6.86 0.15 13.54
CA ASN A 84 5.75 -0.41 12.78
C ASN A 84 5.80 0.15 11.36
N SER A 85 5.47 -0.69 10.38
CA SER A 85 5.41 -0.29 8.97
C SER A 85 3.99 -0.23 8.46
N TYR A 86 3.73 0.69 7.54
CA TYR A 86 2.45 0.94 6.92
C TYR A 86 2.66 0.86 5.42
N VAL A 87 1.91 0.02 4.72
CA VAL A 87 2.10 -0.20 3.28
C VAL A 87 0.78 0.00 2.57
N THR A 88 0.83 0.70 1.45
CA THR A 88 -0.32 0.81 0.53
C THR A 88 0.05 0.33 -0.87
N GLY A 89 -0.98 0.17 -1.71
CA GLY A 89 -0.87 -0.34 -3.06
C GLY A 89 -2.23 -0.79 -3.57
N TYR A 90 -2.24 -1.82 -4.40
CA TYR A 90 -3.48 -2.44 -4.89
C TYR A 90 -3.43 -3.96 -4.81
N PHE A 91 -4.60 -4.57 -4.76
CA PHE A 91 -4.80 -6.02 -4.85
C PHE A 91 -6.00 -6.34 -5.75
N ASN A 92 -6.11 -7.60 -6.21
CA ASN A 92 -7.24 -8.03 -7.05
C ASN A 92 -7.85 -9.33 -6.56
N GLY A 93 -9.19 -9.40 -6.53
CA GLY A 93 -9.92 -10.56 -6.04
C GLY A 93 -9.81 -10.69 -4.53
N THR A 94 -9.46 -11.87 -4.03
CA THR A 94 -9.28 -12.12 -2.60
C THR A 94 -7.79 -12.23 -2.27
N ALA A 95 -7.32 -11.42 -1.32
CA ALA A 95 -5.93 -11.42 -0.86
C ALA A 95 -5.84 -11.64 0.66
N ASN A 96 -4.79 -12.34 1.10
CA ASN A 96 -4.54 -12.62 2.52
C ASN A 96 -3.36 -11.79 3.05
N PHE A 97 -3.64 -11.04 4.11
CA PHE A 97 -2.70 -10.25 4.90
C PHE A 97 -2.57 -10.89 6.29
N GLY A 98 -1.77 -11.96 6.39
CA GLY A 98 -1.68 -12.75 7.61
C GLY A 98 -3.02 -13.44 7.94
N SER A 99 -3.66 -13.08 9.04
CA SER A 99 -4.99 -13.57 9.42
C SER A 99 -6.14 -12.71 8.91
N VAL A 100 -5.86 -11.59 8.24
CA VAL A 100 -6.87 -10.69 7.67
C VAL A 100 -7.04 -11.01 6.19
N THR A 101 -8.27 -11.28 5.77
CA THR A 101 -8.61 -11.48 4.35
C THR A 101 -9.35 -10.27 3.81
N LEU A 102 -8.85 -9.70 2.72
CA LEU A 102 -9.49 -8.60 2.00
C LEU A 102 -10.09 -9.12 0.69
N THR A 103 -11.15 -8.50 0.20
CA THR A 103 -11.80 -8.85 -1.07
C THR A 103 -12.14 -7.59 -1.84
N SER A 104 -11.61 -7.47 -3.06
CA SER A 104 -11.88 -6.34 -3.94
C SER A 104 -13.31 -6.39 -4.47
N VAL A 105 -13.91 -5.25 -4.72
CA VAL A 105 -15.24 -5.14 -5.30
C VAL A 105 -15.19 -5.58 -6.77
N ALA A 106 -16.14 -6.42 -7.20
CA ALA A 106 -16.24 -6.87 -8.60
C ALA A 106 -14.97 -7.50 -9.23
N ASN A 107 -14.00 -7.95 -8.43
CA ASN A 107 -12.67 -8.40 -8.88
C ASN A 107 -11.89 -7.30 -9.66
N SER A 108 -12.12 -6.03 -9.34
CA SER A 108 -11.30 -4.91 -9.81
C SER A 108 -9.94 -4.87 -9.09
N GLN A 109 -9.14 -3.84 -9.39
CA GLN A 109 -8.03 -3.45 -8.53
C GLN A 109 -8.58 -2.53 -7.45
N ASP A 110 -8.43 -2.94 -6.18
CA ASP A 110 -8.82 -2.13 -5.03
C ASP A 110 -7.59 -1.77 -4.20
N ILE A 111 -7.69 -0.67 -3.48
CA ILE A 111 -6.65 -0.15 -2.58
C ILE A 111 -6.57 -1.06 -1.37
N PHE A 112 -5.35 -1.36 -0.89
CA PHE A 112 -5.15 -1.84 0.47
C PHE A 112 -4.31 -0.88 1.29
N VAL A 113 -4.50 -0.94 2.60
CA VAL A 113 -3.59 -0.35 3.59
C VAL A 113 -3.36 -1.41 4.66
N VAL A 114 -2.10 -1.74 4.93
CA VAL A 114 -1.74 -2.71 5.97
C VAL A 114 -0.76 -2.11 6.94
N LYS A 115 -1.00 -2.32 8.24
CA LYS A 115 -0.05 -2.02 9.31
C LYS A 115 0.59 -3.31 9.81
N LEU A 116 1.91 -3.32 9.88
CA LEU A 116 2.72 -4.39 10.43
C LEU A 116 3.42 -3.93 11.69
N ASP A 117 3.53 -4.81 12.68
CA ASP A 117 4.41 -4.59 13.82
C ASP A 117 5.89 -4.65 13.41
N ASN A 118 6.78 -4.31 14.34
CA ASN A 118 8.23 -4.31 14.11
C ASN A 118 8.82 -5.71 13.75
N ALA A 119 8.08 -6.79 13.99
CA ALA A 119 8.42 -8.16 13.62
C ALA A 119 7.76 -8.61 12.29
N GLY A 120 7.04 -7.71 11.62
CA GLY A 120 6.34 -7.96 10.36
C GLY A 120 5.03 -8.73 10.53
N ASN A 121 4.43 -8.77 11.73
CA ASN A 121 3.10 -9.35 11.92
C ASN A 121 2.03 -8.30 11.62
N VAL A 122 0.95 -8.71 10.94
CA VAL A 122 -0.16 -7.82 10.62
C VAL A 122 -0.91 -7.43 11.90
N ILE A 123 -1.03 -6.12 12.13
CA ILE A 123 -1.85 -5.54 13.21
C ILE A 123 -3.27 -5.33 12.70
N TRP A 124 -3.39 -4.68 11.53
CA TRP A 124 -4.65 -4.51 10.82
C TRP A 124 -4.39 -4.36 9.31
N ALA A 125 -5.41 -4.66 8.52
CA ALA A 125 -5.44 -4.36 7.10
C ALA A 125 -6.86 -3.93 6.71
N ILE A 126 -6.97 -2.97 5.80
CA ILE A 126 -8.22 -2.45 5.27
C ILE A 126 -8.17 -2.42 3.74
N SER A 127 -9.33 -2.46 3.10
CA SER A 127 -9.50 -2.28 1.66
C SER A 127 -10.45 -1.12 1.37
N GLU A 128 -10.14 -0.36 0.32
CA GLU A 128 -10.97 0.73 -0.20
C GLU A 128 -11.11 0.58 -1.72
N GLY A 129 -12.22 1.04 -2.27
CA GLY A 129 -12.46 0.95 -3.71
C GLY A 129 -13.92 0.72 -4.10
N GLY A 130 -14.10 0.34 -5.36
CA GLY A 130 -15.36 0.19 -6.04
C GLY A 130 -15.26 -0.76 -7.23
N SER A 131 -16.25 -0.74 -8.12
CA SER A 131 -16.31 -1.74 -9.21
C SER A 131 -15.29 -1.53 -10.33
N LEU A 132 -14.45 -0.50 -10.25
CA LEU A 132 -13.45 -0.14 -11.26
C LEU A 132 -12.07 -0.02 -10.59
N VAL A 133 -11.06 0.48 -11.33
CA VAL A 133 -9.68 0.49 -10.88
C VAL A 133 -9.43 1.60 -9.85
N ASP A 134 -8.98 1.20 -8.67
CA ASP A 134 -8.60 2.07 -7.57
C ASP A 134 -7.21 1.67 -7.05
N ILE A 135 -6.33 2.65 -6.83
CA ILE A 135 -4.92 2.40 -6.50
C ILE A 135 -4.44 3.39 -5.43
N GLY A 136 -3.90 2.86 -4.33
CA GLY A 136 -3.19 3.65 -3.32
C GLY A 136 -1.74 3.84 -3.75
N TYR A 137 -1.31 5.08 -3.93
CA TYR A 137 0.03 5.40 -4.43
C TYR A 137 1.00 5.82 -3.34
N ALA A 138 0.53 6.46 -2.27
CA ALA A 138 1.39 6.89 -1.19
C ALA A 138 0.70 6.77 0.18
N VAL A 139 1.50 6.46 1.20
CA VAL A 139 1.12 6.33 2.60
C VAL A 139 2.13 7.07 3.46
N GLU A 140 1.64 7.81 4.46
CA GLU A 140 2.47 8.48 5.44
C GLU A 140 1.93 8.28 6.85
N VAL A 141 2.81 8.38 7.85
CA VAL A 141 2.44 8.27 9.27
C VAL A 141 2.90 9.48 10.07
N ASP A 142 1.97 10.11 10.79
CA ASP A 142 2.30 11.26 11.63
C ASP A 142 2.82 10.83 13.02
N ASN A 143 3.34 11.78 13.81
CA ASN A 143 3.93 11.48 15.12
C ASN A 143 2.91 10.98 16.16
N LEU A 144 1.61 11.06 15.86
CA LEU A 144 0.53 10.50 16.69
C LEU A 144 0.14 9.09 16.24
N GLY A 145 0.79 8.56 15.19
CA GLY A 145 0.50 7.26 14.61
C GLY A 145 -0.72 7.27 13.68
N ASN A 146 -1.22 8.43 13.29
CA ASN A 146 -2.28 8.49 12.28
C ASN A 146 -1.68 8.22 10.91
N VAL A 147 -2.43 7.50 10.08
CA VAL A 147 -2.02 7.08 8.75
C VAL A 147 -2.74 7.93 7.72
N ILE A 148 -2.01 8.49 6.77
CA ILE A 148 -2.55 9.25 5.65
C ILE A 148 -2.28 8.45 4.39
N VAL A 149 -3.28 8.29 3.54
CA VAL A 149 -3.16 7.56 2.26
C VAL A 149 -3.73 8.44 1.16
N THR A 150 -3.06 8.43 0.01
CA THR A 150 -3.55 9.06 -1.21
C THR A 150 -3.37 8.15 -2.40
N GLY A 151 -4.11 8.44 -3.47
CA GLY A 151 -4.07 7.65 -4.67
C GLY A 151 -5.04 8.17 -5.71
N GLN A 152 -5.58 7.23 -6.47
CA GLN A 152 -6.64 7.48 -7.45
C GLN A 152 -7.76 6.45 -7.32
N PHE A 153 -8.95 6.85 -7.78
CA PHE A 153 -10.08 5.96 -7.93
C PHE A 153 -10.85 6.27 -9.23
N LEU A 154 -11.64 5.30 -9.73
CA LEU A 154 -12.40 5.43 -10.97
C LEU A 154 -13.88 5.09 -10.76
N GLY A 155 -14.79 5.92 -11.26
CA GLY A 155 -16.23 5.73 -11.05
C GLY A 155 -16.61 5.95 -9.57
N THR A 156 -17.46 5.08 -9.02
CA THR A 156 -17.92 5.19 -7.62
C THR A 156 -17.12 4.24 -6.72
N ALA A 157 -16.49 4.77 -5.68
CA ALA A 157 -15.67 4.03 -4.72
C ALA A 157 -16.01 4.40 -3.27
N GLN A 158 -15.84 3.45 -2.34
CA GLN A 158 -15.82 3.70 -0.90
C GLN A 158 -14.38 4.00 -0.47
N ILE A 159 -14.14 5.23 -0.01
CA ILE A 159 -12.84 5.69 0.50
C ILE A 159 -13.04 6.15 1.96
N GLY A 160 -12.50 5.40 2.90
CA GLY A 160 -12.82 5.50 4.31
C GLY A 160 -14.31 5.31 4.55
N ASN A 161 -14.93 6.25 5.29
CA ASN A 161 -16.37 6.22 5.56
C ASN A 161 -17.23 6.92 4.50
N ASN A 162 -16.61 7.39 3.40
CA ASN A 162 -17.29 8.19 2.38
C ASN A 162 -17.44 7.43 1.06
N THR A 163 -18.55 7.68 0.38
CA THR A 163 -18.75 7.27 -1.01
C THR A 163 -18.41 8.44 -1.93
N PHE A 164 -17.40 8.26 -2.77
CA PHE A 164 -17.00 9.25 -3.77
C PHE A 164 -17.36 8.79 -5.18
N THR A 165 -17.47 9.74 -6.10
CA THR A 165 -17.72 9.46 -7.52
C THR A 165 -16.82 10.35 -8.35
N SER A 166 -16.00 9.74 -9.19
CA SER A 166 -15.03 10.44 -10.02
C SER A 166 -15.73 11.26 -11.11
N ALA A 167 -15.05 12.30 -11.60
CA ALA A 167 -15.56 13.11 -12.68
C ALA A 167 -15.78 12.30 -13.97
N ILE A 168 -16.62 12.82 -14.87
CA ILE A 168 -16.78 12.30 -16.23
C ILE A 168 -15.90 13.11 -17.17
N ASP A 169 -15.02 12.45 -17.92
CA ASP A 169 -14.21 13.10 -18.95
C ASP A 169 -15.12 13.62 -20.08
N PRO A 170 -15.12 14.93 -20.38
CA PRO A 170 -16.00 15.51 -21.39
C PRO A 170 -15.69 15.05 -22.82
N ASN A 171 -14.51 14.48 -23.09
CA ASN A 171 -14.11 14.02 -24.41
C ASN A 171 -14.57 12.58 -24.69
N THR A 172 -14.53 11.72 -23.68
CA THR A 172 -14.85 10.29 -23.81
C THR A 172 -16.23 9.93 -23.26
N ASN A 173 -16.81 10.80 -22.42
CA ASN A 173 -18.04 10.56 -21.68
C ASN A 173 -17.98 9.28 -20.81
N LEU A 174 -16.76 8.94 -20.36
CA LEU A 174 -16.46 7.85 -19.43
C LEU A 174 -15.96 8.45 -18.09
N PRO A 175 -16.00 7.70 -16.99
CA PRO A 175 -15.33 8.11 -15.75
C PRO A 175 -13.85 8.43 -16.01
N ALA A 176 -13.39 9.53 -15.44
CA ALA A 176 -11.97 9.91 -15.34
C ALA A 176 -11.42 9.45 -13.99
N PHE A 177 -10.11 9.24 -13.89
CA PHE A 177 -9.48 9.00 -12.59
C PHE A 177 -9.60 10.25 -11.72
N ASP A 178 -9.84 10.07 -10.43
CA ASP A 178 -9.88 11.20 -9.50
C ASP A 178 -9.05 10.90 -8.25
N MET A 179 -8.50 11.96 -7.67
CA MET A 179 -7.65 11.88 -6.49
C MET A 179 -8.49 11.69 -5.23
N PHE A 180 -7.94 10.93 -4.27
CA PHE A 180 -8.44 10.95 -2.90
C PHE A 180 -7.31 11.19 -1.90
N ILE A 181 -7.65 11.69 -0.72
CA ILE A 181 -6.79 11.67 0.47
C ILE A 181 -7.64 11.19 1.64
N SER A 182 -7.16 10.19 2.37
CA SER A 182 -7.85 9.63 3.54
C SER A 182 -6.91 9.57 4.73
N LYS A 183 -7.43 9.91 5.91
CA LYS A 183 -6.71 9.80 7.18
C LYS A 183 -7.37 8.79 8.11
N TYR A 184 -6.54 7.98 8.74
CA TYR A 184 -6.91 6.93 9.68
C TYR A 184 -6.19 7.15 11.01
N ASP A 185 -6.79 6.70 12.11
CA ASP A 185 -6.08 6.61 13.38
C ASP A 185 -5.11 5.41 13.41
N ALA A 186 -4.34 5.29 14.51
CA ALA A 186 -3.37 4.21 14.68
C ALA A 186 -3.96 2.80 14.67
N ASN A 187 -5.28 2.67 14.82
CA ASN A 187 -6.03 1.41 14.83
C ASN A 187 -6.72 1.13 13.48
N GLY A 188 -6.51 1.96 12.46
CA GLY A 188 -7.12 1.80 11.14
C GLY A 188 -8.57 2.31 11.07
N VAL A 189 -9.02 3.12 12.02
CA VAL A 189 -10.35 3.75 11.97
C VAL A 189 -10.26 5.04 11.16
N ASN A 190 -11.10 5.17 10.12
CA ASN A 190 -11.13 6.37 9.30
C ASN A 190 -11.55 7.60 10.11
N LEU A 191 -10.73 8.66 10.06
CA LEU A 191 -10.98 9.95 10.70
C LEU A 191 -11.66 10.92 9.71
N TRP A 192 -11.17 10.97 8.48
CA TRP A 192 -11.77 11.74 7.39
C TRP A 192 -11.25 11.24 6.04
N SER A 193 -12.00 11.52 4.98
CA SER A 193 -11.56 11.35 3.59
C SER A 193 -12.01 12.53 2.75
N LEU A 194 -11.20 12.90 1.76
CA LEU A 194 -11.40 13.99 0.82
C LEU A 194 -11.20 13.48 -0.60
N GLN A 195 -11.88 14.09 -1.56
CA GLN A 195 -11.73 13.86 -2.99
C GLN A 195 -11.23 15.16 -3.66
N GLY A 196 -10.31 15.03 -4.62
CA GLY A 196 -9.96 16.10 -5.55
C GLY A 196 -11.12 16.42 -6.48
N ILE A 197 -11.26 17.66 -6.95
CA ILE A 197 -12.37 18.02 -7.84
C ILE A 197 -11.79 18.68 -9.09
N ALA A 198 -11.26 17.87 -10.03
CA ALA A 198 -11.03 18.33 -11.39
C ALA A 198 -11.87 17.55 -12.41
N LYS A 199 -11.83 18.05 -13.65
CA LYS A 199 -12.63 17.53 -14.77
C LYS A 199 -11.92 16.42 -15.56
N TYR A 200 -10.67 16.17 -15.24
CA TYR A 200 -9.77 15.24 -15.93
C TYR A 200 -9.04 14.39 -14.89
N ASP A 201 -8.22 13.46 -15.35
CA ASP A 201 -7.46 12.55 -14.49
C ASP A 201 -6.62 13.30 -13.45
N ASP A 202 -6.95 13.09 -12.17
CA ASP A 202 -6.16 13.52 -11.03
C ASP A 202 -5.61 12.32 -10.27
N ARG A 203 -4.39 12.45 -9.73
CA ARG A 203 -3.73 11.42 -8.92
C ARG A 203 -2.97 12.06 -7.78
N GLY A 204 -3.17 11.56 -6.56
CA GLY A 204 -2.19 11.78 -5.50
C GLY A 204 -1.06 10.78 -5.64
N LEU A 205 0.17 11.27 -5.80
CA LEU A 205 1.35 10.44 -6.07
C LEU A 205 2.35 10.38 -4.92
N ALA A 206 2.30 11.36 -4.02
CA ALA A 206 3.21 11.48 -2.90
C ALA A 206 2.48 12.16 -1.74
N LEU A 207 2.94 11.88 -0.53
CA LEU A 207 2.57 12.58 0.68
C LEU A 207 3.85 12.92 1.42
N LYS A 208 3.80 13.96 2.25
CA LYS A 208 4.79 14.17 3.29
C LYS A 208 4.12 14.74 4.52
N THR A 209 4.50 14.25 5.69
CA THR A 209 4.12 14.91 6.94
C THR A 209 5.27 15.76 7.49
N ASP A 210 4.95 16.95 7.99
CA ASP A 210 5.93 17.77 8.70
C ASP A 210 5.97 17.43 10.20
N GLN A 211 6.93 18.01 10.93
CA GLN A 211 7.07 17.80 12.37
C GLN A 211 5.87 18.31 13.19
N ASN A 212 5.00 19.13 12.59
CA ASN A 212 3.78 19.64 13.20
C ASN A 212 2.53 18.83 12.80
N ASN A 213 2.70 17.71 12.10
CA ASN A 213 1.64 16.86 11.54
C ASN A 213 0.77 17.56 10.47
N ASN A 214 1.32 18.55 9.78
CA ASN A 214 0.73 19.06 8.54
C ASN A 214 0.98 18.06 7.41
N ILE A 215 0.03 17.96 6.49
CA ILE A 215 0.12 17.09 5.31
C ILE A 215 0.43 17.99 4.12
N ASP A 216 1.56 17.74 3.47
CA ASP A 216 1.90 18.29 2.17
C ASP A 216 1.61 17.21 1.11
N VAL A 217 0.84 17.59 0.07
CA VAL A 217 0.38 16.72 -1.03
C VAL A 217 0.89 17.28 -2.35
#